data_AF-A0AAV7EPW6-F1
#
_entry.id   AF-A0AAV7EPW6-F1
#
_cell.length_a   1.000
_cell.length_b   1.000
_cell.length_c   1.000
_cell.angle_alpha   90.00
_cell.angle_beta   90.00
_cell.angle_gamma   90.00
#
_symmetry.space_group_name_H-M   'P 1'
#
loop_
_entity.id
_entity.type
_entity.pdbx_description
1 polymer ?
#
loop_
_entity_poly.entity_id
_entity_poly.type
_entity_poly.pdbx_seq_one_letter_code
_entity_poly.pdbx_strand_id
1 'polypeptide(L)'
;MAKQYGKIMTVWFGNRPTIVVSDYGSVWEVLVTKSSDFASRSMTYRSKFMTAGWRTLSTLHFSDAWYNLRKGAQSSFFHPANVLAQTPFQESDVQQMIRSIGEEATENDGVVNPLPHIRKGVVRLIGRLCFGPDFREDEYFVEAMDVIIEDTIKQMSVKSVADFFPFLRHIPGFNRPFLEAYKLKRRIEDLISPFLDQYHSPSSSSSLFEMFILAVDSTSLTIAWALVFLIHDQQIQDKLYKELIGLEYYGKEGALGLEQSRCRHNCYGEPLCMLHDPAVWKEADHFDPERFLQDAAGRPQGKLRDREEEDAAICMTAMERSFFPFGAGRRICAGMELAKPHVALGLGNLVKAFQWSSACEGKLTS
;
A
#
# COMPACT_ATOMS: atom_id res chain seq x y z
N MET A 1 6.24 5.46 23.82
CA MET A 1 7.17 4.44 24.36
C MET A 1 8.63 4.75 24.05
N ALA A 2 9.01 5.00 22.79
CA ALA A 2 10.42 5.30 22.43
C ALA A 2 11.03 6.47 23.25
N LYS A 3 10.25 7.54 23.49
CA LYS A 3 10.66 8.67 24.35
C LYS A 3 11.00 8.27 25.80
N GLN A 4 10.39 7.20 26.32
CA GLN A 4 10.53 6.77 27.72
C GLN A 4 11.53 5.61 27.87
N TYR A 5 11.53 4.64 26.95
CA TYR A 5 12.30 3.40 27.06
C TYR A 5 13.52 3.34 26.15
N GLY A 6 13.73 4.35 25.31
CA GLY A 6 14.83 4.43 24.35
C GLY A 6 14.46 3.97 22.95
N LYS A 7 15.43 4.10 22.03
CA LYS A 7 15.28 3.87 20.59
C LYS A 7 15.20 2.38 20.22
N ILE A 8 15.71 1.50 21.09
CA ILE A 8 15.63 0.05 20.97
C ILE A 8 14.98 -0.45 22.25
N MET A 9 13.86 -1.15 22.13
CA MET A 9 13.13 -1.66 23.28
C MET A 9 12.56 -3.05 23.00
N THR A 10 12.39 -3.86 24.04
CA THR A 10 11.74 -5.17 23.92
C THR A 10 10.34 -5.11 24.50
N VAL A 11 9.34 -5.38 23.67
CA VAL A 11 7.93 -5.51 24.05
C VAL A 11 7.56 -6.99 24.04
N TRP A 12 6.96 -7.46 25.13
CA TRP A 12 6.54 -8.87 25.26
C TRP A 12 5.07 -9.01 24.90
N PHE A 13 4.79 -9.78 23.85
CA PHE A 13 3.45 -10.14 23.44
C PHE A 13 3.17 -11.59 23.84
N GLY A 14 2.65 -11.79 25.06
CA GLY A 14 2.53 -13.12 25.66
C GLY A 14 3.90 -13.76 25.84
N ASN A 15 4.13 -14.91 25.20
CA ASN A 15 5.44 -15.59 25.25
C ASN A 15 6.40 -15.19 24.11
N ARG A 16 6.09 -14.12 23.36
CA ARG A 16 6.90 -13.67 22.22
C ARG A 16 7.58 -12.32 22.51
N PRO A 17 8.90 -12.29 22.71
CA PRO A 17 9.63 -11.02 22.75
C PRO A 17 9.66 -10.40 21.35
N THR A 18 9.37 -9.11 21.26
CA THR A 18 9.42 -8.32 20.03
C THR A 18 10.32 -7.12 20.26
N ILE A 19 11.39 -7.02 19.48
CA ILE A 19 12.31 -5.88 19.53
C ILE A 19 11.73 -4.79 18.62
N VAL A 20 11.51 -3.61 19.18
CA VAL A 20 11.07 -2.41 18.47
C VAL A 20 12.27 -1.49 18.32
N VAL A 21 12.53 -1.06 17.09
CA VAL A 21 13.57 -0.08 16.73
C VAL A 21 12.90 1.18 16.19
N SER A 22 13.33 2.34 16.67
CA SER A 22 12.63 3.63 16.43
C SER A 22 13.58 4.75 15.97
N ASP A 23 14.77 4.42 15.47
CA ASP A 23 15.71 5.39 14.89
C ASP A 23 16.34 4.87 13.60
N TYR A 24 16.76 5.79 12.73
CA TYR A 24 17.34 5.47 11.43
C TYR A 24 18.51 4.48 11.49
N GLY A 25 19.45 4.66 12.43
CA GLY A 25 20.65 3.83 12.51
C GLY A 25 20.31 2.37 12.77
N SER A 26 19.47 2.14 13.78
CA SER A 26 19.02 0.80 14.16
C SER A 26 18.14 0.16 13.08
N VAL A 27 17.24 0.95 12.47
CA VAL A 27 16.38 0.53 11.37
C VAL A 27 17.20 0.11 10.16
N TRP A 28 18.17 0.94 9.74
CA TRP A 28 19.07 0.64 8.64
C TRP A 28 19.90 -0.62 8.91
N GLU A 29 20.39 -0.77 10.14
CA GLU A 29 21.14 -1.96 10.54
C GLU A 29 20.31 -3.23 10.38
N VAL A 30 19.07 -3.26 10.89
CA VAL A 30 18.19 -4.44 10.82
C VAL A 30 17.81 -4.78 9.38
N LEU A 31 17.53 -3.76 8.56
CA LEU A 31 16.84 -3.95 7.30
C LEU A 31 17.75 -4.00 6.09
N VAL A 32 18.93 -3.40 6.18
CA VAL A 32 19.89 -3.30 5.09
C VAL A 32 21.15 -4.05 5.47
N THR A 33 21.87 -3.58 6.50
CA THR A 33 23.18 -4.11 6.89
C THR A 33 23.11 -5.59 7.28
N LYS A 34 22.17 -5.97 8.14
CA LYS A 34 21.93 -7.34 8.63
C LYS A 34 20.65 -7.94 8.03
N SER A 35 20.30 -7.52 6.82
CA SER A 35 19.04 -7.88 6.18
C SER A 35 18.82 -9.39 6.01
N SER A 36 19.89 -10.19 5.88
CA SER A 36 19.80 -11.67 5.85
C SER A 36 19.31 -12.24 7.18
N ASP A 37 19.79 -11.68 8.29
CA ASP A 37 19.61 -12.21 9.64
C ASP A 37 18.17 -11.92 10.12
N PHE A 38 17.64 -10.77 9.71
CA PHE A 38 16.30 -10.30 10.09
C PHE A 38 15.23 -10.45 9.00
N ALA A 39 15.54 -11.08 7.86
CA ALA A 39 14.56 -11.25 6.78
C ALA A 39 13.47 -12.28 7.09
N SER A 40 13.63 -13.14 8.09
CA SER A 40 12.60 -14.11 8.45
C SER A 40 11.41 -13.45 9.16
N ARG A 41 10.21 -13.98 8.95
CA ARG A 41 8.98 -13.45 9.55
C ARG A 41 8.44 -14.42 10.60
N SER A 42 8.02 -13.89 11.74
CA SER A 42 7.28 -14.65 12.75
C SER A 42 5.79 -14.53 12.46
N MET A 43 5.15 -15.66 12.18
CA MET A 43 3.75 -15.70 11.78
C MET A 43 2.86 -16.27 12.89
N THR A 44 1.60 -15.85 12.91
CA THR A 44 0.60 -16.43 13.81
C THR A 44 0.19 -17.81 13.31
N TYR A 45 -0.31 -18.65 14.21
CA TYR A 45 -0.82 -19.97 13.81
C TYR A 45 -2.00 -19.86 12.85
N ARG A 46 -2.83 -18.83 13.03
CA ARG A 46 -3.99 -18.55 12.19
C ARG A 46 -3.63 -18.20 10.75
N SER A 47 -2.55 -17.45 10.53
CA SER A 47 -2.15 -17.09 9.15
C SER A 47 -1.78 -18.32 8.31
N LYS A 48 -1.46 -19.46 8.94
CA LYS A 48 -1.16 -20.73 8.26
C LYS A 48 -2.27 -21.15 7.30
N PHE A 49 -3.53 -20.90 7.69
CA PHE A 49 -4.70 -21.26 6.88
C PHE A 49 -4.82 -20.40 5.62
N MET A 50 -4.48 -19.11 5.69
CA MET A 50 -4.60 -18.19 4.57
C MET A 50 -3.39 -18.22 3.62
N THR A 51 -2.23 -18.66 4.09
CA THR A 51 -0.93 -18.44 3.41
C THR A 51 -0.28 -19.74 2.93
N ALA A 52 -1.08 -20.71 2.45
CA ALA A 52 -0.58 -22.02 2.00
C ALA A 52 0.43 -22.67 2.98
N GLY A 53 0.17 -22.60 4.29
CA GLY A 53 1.11 -23.08 5.29
C GLY A 53 2.34 -22.19 5.47
N TRP A 54 2.17 -20.87 5.38
CA TRP A 54 3.22 -19.84 5.38
C TRP A 54 4.15 -19.88 4.16
N ARG A 55 3.72 -20.44 3.03
CA ARG A 55 4.53 -20.57 1.81
C ARG A 55 4.21 -19.52 0.75
N THR A 56 3.69 -18.37 1.15
CA THR A 56 3.48 -17.21 0.27
C THR A 56 4.66 -16.23 0.35
N LEU A 57 4.69 -15.24 -0.53
CA LEU A 57 5.82 -14.32 -0.72
C LEU A 57 6.09 -13.49 0.54
N SER A 58 5.03 -13.09 1.25
CA SER A 58 5.16 -12.28 2.48
C SER A 58 5.53 -13.11 3.70
N THR A 59 5.09 -14.37 3.80
CA THR A 59 5.19 -15.17 5.03
C THR A 59 6.32 -16.20 5.04
N LEU A 60 6.76 -16.66 3.87
CA LEU A 60 7.78 -17.72 3.79
C LEU A 60 9.08 -17.29 4.46
N HIS A 61 9.66 -18.17 5.26
CA HIS A 61 10.94 -17.95 5.92
C HIS A 61 12.04 -17.65 4.90
N PHE A 62 12.95 -16.76 5.30
CA PHE A 62 14.04 -16.34 4.41
C PHE A 62 14.94 -17.55 4.11
N SER A 63 15.03 -17.89 2.82
CA SER A 63 15.66 -19.10 2.30
C SER A 63 15.78 -19.00 0.78
N ASP A 64 16.46 -19.95 0.13
CA ASP A 64 16.52 -20.05 -1.33
C ASP A 64 15.13 -20.24 -1.95
N ALA A 65 14.23 -20.96 -1.26
CA ALA A 65 12.85 -21.11 -1.69
C ALA A 65 12.12 -19.76 -1.75
N TRP A 66 12.32 -18.89 -0.75
CA TRP A 66 11.78 -17.54 -0.77
C TRP A 66 12.39 -16.69 -1.88
N TYR A 67 13.70 -16.79 -2.12
CA TYR A 67 14.36 -16.06 -3.19
C TYR A 67 13.79 -16.45 -4.56
N ASN A 68 13.62 -17.75 -4.80
CA ASN A 68 13.03 -18.27 -6.04
C ASN A 68 11.57 -17.82 -6.20
N LEU A 69 10.77 -17.84 -5.13
CA LEU A 69 9.39 -17.34 -5.16
C LEU A 69 9.34 -15.85 -5.50
N ARG A 70 10.21 -15.04 -4.89
CA ARG A 70 10.31 -13.59 -5.19
C ARG A 70 10.75 -13.34 -6.62
N LYS A 71 11.79 -14.04 -7.08
CA LYS A 71 12.30 -13.91 -8.45
C LYS A 71 11.21 -14.28 -9.46
N GLY A 72 10.47 -15.36 -9.20
CA GLY A 72 9.33 -15.78 -10.02
C GLY A 72 8.23 -14.71 -10.10
N ALA A 73 7.86 -14.11 -8.97
CA ALA A 73 6.89 -13.01 -8.93
C ALA A 73 7.40 -11.78 -9.70
N GLN A 74 8.68 -11.44 -9.60
CA GLN A 74 9.29 -10.32 -10.33
C GLN A 74 9.40 -10.57 -11.84
N SER A 75 9.64 -11.81 -12.26
CA SER A 75 9.72 -12.18 -13.68
C SER A 75 8.34 -12.37 -14.33
N SER A 76 7.28 -12.51 -13.52
CA SER A 76 5.92 -12.71 -13.99
C SER A 76 5.07 -11.51 -13.56
N PHE A 77 4.38 -11.58 -12.43
CA PHE A 77 3.40 -10.58 -12.00
C PHE A 77 3.91 -9.12 -12.00
N PHE A 78 5.10 -8.85 -11.45
CA PHE A 78 5.66 -7.50 -11.38
C PHE A 78 6.58 -7.14 -12.57
N HIS A 79 6.59 -7.95 -13.64
CA HIS A 79 7.43 -7.68 -14.79
C HIS A 79 6.96 -6.41 -15.51
N PRO A 80 7.85 -5.46 -15.88
CA PRO A 80 7.45 -4.20 -16.51
C PRO A 80 6.55 -4.36 -17.74
N ALA A 81 6.79 -5.40 -18.55
CA ALA A 81 5.94 -5.68 -19.72
C ALA A 81 4.48 -6.00 -19.35
N ASN A 82 4.26 -6.68 -18.22
CA ASN A 82 2.91 -7.01 -17.75
C ASN A 82 2.21 -5.79 -17.18
N VAL A 83 2.95 -4.90 -16.51
CA VAL A 83 2.44 -3.60 -16.05
C VAL A 83 2.04 -2.73 -17.25
N LEU A 84 2.89 -2.63 -18.27
CA LEU A 84 2.60 -1.87 -19.49
C LEU A 84 1.45 -2.46 -20.31
N ALA A 85 1.21 -3.77 -20.24
CA ALA A 85 0.07 -4.40 -20.90
C ALA A 85 -1.29 -3.91 -20.36
N GLN A 86 -1.32 -3.24 -19.20
CA GLN A 86 -2.54 -2.64 -18.66
C GLN A 86 -2.89 -1.29 -19.25
N THR A 87 -1.92 -0.57 -19.84
CA THR A 87 -2.08 0.82 -20.32
C THR A 87 -3.31 1.03 -21.20
N PRO A 88 -3.65 0.13 -22.16
CA PRO A 88 -4.83 0.33 -23.01
C PRO A 88 -6.17 0.37 -22.26
N PHE A 89 -6.22 -0.21 -21.07
CA PHE A 89 -7.45 -0.33 -20.28
C PHE A 89 -7.54 0.71 -19.16
N GLN A 90 -6.43 1.36 -18.80
CA GLN A 90 -6.38 2.32 -17.70
C GLN A 90 -7.40 3.45 -17.87
N GLU A 91 -7.55 3.98 -19.09
CA GLU A 91 -8.52 5.02 -19.38
C GLU A 91 -9.96 4.55 -19.15
N SER A 92 -10.32 3.36 -19.65
CA SER A 92 -11.66 2.78 -19.47
C SER A 92 -12.00 2.56 -18.00
N ASP A 93 -11.09 1.95 -17.25
CA ASP A 93 -11.26 1.68 -15.81
C ASP A 93 -11.44 2.98 -15.02
N VAL A 94 -10.62 4.00 -15.31
CA VAL A 94 -10.71 5.32 -14.69
C VAL A 94 -12.05 5.97 -15.02
N GLN A 95 -12.50 5.93 -16.28
CA GLN A 95 -13.78 6.48 -16.68
C GLN A 95 -14.96 5.73 -16.04
N GLN A 96 -14.85 4.43 -15.83
CA GLN A 96 -15.86 3.65 -15.11
C GLN A 96 -15.91 4.04 -13.63
N MET A 97 -14.74 4.18 -12.98
CA MET A 97 -14.66 4.65 -11.59
C MET A 97 -15.25 6.06 -11.42
N ILE A 98 -14.91 7.00 -12.31
CA ILE A 98 -15.45 8.37 -12.31
C ILE A 98 -16.96 8.34 -12.51
N ARG A 99 -17.46 7.57 -13.49
CA ARG A 99 -18.90 7.44 -13.73
C ARG A 99 -19.65 6.92 -12.51
N SER A 100 -19.15 5.84 -11.90
CA SER A 100 -19.79 5.24 -10.73
C SER A 100 -19.83 6.19 -9.52
N ILE A 101 -18.77 6.98 -9.31
CA ILE A 101 -18.75 8.04 -8.29
C ILE A 101 -19.76 9.15 -8.62
N GLY A 102 -19.82 9.58 -9.88
CA GLY A 102 -20.75 10.62 -10.32
C GLY A 102 -22.22 10.22 -10.22
N GLU A 103 -22.52 8.94 -10.48
CA GLU A 103 -23.84 8.34 -10.29
C GLU A 103 -24.24 8.36 -8.80
N GLU A 104 -23.39 7.84 -7.90
CA GLU A 104 -23.65 7.89 -6.45
C GLU A 104 -23.81 9.32 -5.95
N ALA A 105 -22.97 10.24 -6.41
CA ALA A 105 -23.06 11.65 -6.04
C ALA A 105 -24.37 12.29 -6.52
N THR A 106 -24.88 11.93 -7.69
CA THR A 106 -26.17 12.44 -8.20
C THR A 106 -27.34 11.91 -7.37
N GLU A 107 -27.26 10.65 -6.93
CA GLU A 107 -28.30 10.00 -6.12
C GLU A 107 -28.32 10.51 -4.67
N ASN A 108 -27.17 10.94 -4.15
CA ASN A 108 -26.97 11.28 -2.74
C ASN A 108 -26.63 12.77 -2.49
N ASP A 109 -27.12 13.69 -3.34
CA ASP A 109 -26.95 15.15 -3.17
C ASP A 109 -25.48 15.59 -3.01
N GLY A 110 -24.60 14.99 -3.81
CA GLY A 110 -23.15 15.25 -3.81
C GLY A 110 -22.36 14.46 -2.76
N VAL A 111 -23.00 13.68 -1.90
CA VAL A 111 -22.32 12.87 -0.87
C VAL A 111 -21.94 11.50 -1.42
N VAL A 112 -20.67 11.12 -1.32
CA VAL A 112 -20.16 9.84 -1.83
C VAL A 112 -19.16 9.23 -0.88
N ASN A 113 -19.13 7.90 -0.80
CA ASN A 113 -18.01 7.17 -0.21
C ASN A 113 -17.02 6.75 -1.32
N PRO A 114 -15.85 7.42 -1.47
CA PRO A 114 -14.96 7.15 -2.60
C PRO A 114 -14.23 5.80 -2.49
N LEU A 115 -14.04 5.26 -1.28
CA LEU A 115 -13.16 4.09 -1.09
C LEU A 115 -13.66 2.81 -1.79
N PRO A 116 -14.95 2.42 -1.73
CA PRO A 116 -15.47 1.30 -2.51
C PRO A 116 -15.23 1.44 -4.02
N HIS A 117 -15.47 2.63 -4.59
CA HIS A 117 -15.25 2.90 -6.02
C HIS A 117 -13.78 2.75 -6.41
N ILE A 118 -12.89 3.35 -5.62
CA ILE A 118 -11.45 3.23 -5.80
C ILE A 118 -11.03 1.77 -5.70
N ARG A 119 -11.56 1.01 -4.72
CA ARG A 119 -11.22 -0.40 -4.54
C ARG A 119 -11.65 -1.23 -5.73
N LYS A 120 -12.87 -1.05 -6.24
CA LYS A 120 -13.36 -1.74 -7.45
C LYS A 120 -12.52 -1.40 -8.68
N GLY A 121 -12.13 -0.14 -8.86
CA GLY A 121 -11.21 0.27 -9.94
C GLY A 121 -9.84 -0.43 -9.85
N VAL A 122 -9.26 -0.51 -8.65
CA VAL A 122 -7.97 -1.21 -8.45
C VAL A 122 -8.13 -2.73 -8.59
N VAL A 123 -9.27 -3.32 -8.19
CA VAL A 123 -9.58 -4.74 -8.45
C VAL A 123 -9.52 -5.06 -9.94
N ARG A 124 -10.08 -4.21 -10.80
CA ARG A 124 -10.05 -4.41 -12.27
C ARG A 124 -8.61 -4.35 -12.81
N LEU A 125 -7.84 -3.34 -12.40
CA LEU A 125 -6.43 -3.21 -12.77
C LEU A 125 -5.63 -4.44 -12.33
N ILE A 126 -5.58 -4.72 -11.03
CA ILE A 126 -4.77 -5.80 -10.46
C ILE A 126 -5.29 -7.18 -10.89
N GLY A 127 -6.60 -7.32 -11.10
CA GLY A 127 -7.23 -8.52 -11.61
C GLY A 127 -6.65 -8.93 -12.96
N ARG A 128 -6.50 -7.98 -13.90
CA ARG A 128 -5.87 -8.24 -15.21
C ARG A 128 -4.39 -8.67 -15.11
N LEU A 129 -3.68 -8.25 -14.07
CA LEU A 129 -2.29 -8.71 -13.84
C LEU A 129 -2.23 -10.11 -13.23
N CYS A 130 -3.14 -10.42 -12.31
CA CYS A 130 -3.15 -11.70 -11.62
C CYS A 130 -3.76 -12.82 -12.47
N PHE A 131 -4.84 -12.50 -13.17
CA PHE A 131 -5.73 -13.44 -13.83
C PHE A 131 -5.72 -13.27 -15.34
N GLY A 132 -4.78 -12.51 -15.91
CA GLY A 132 -4.58 -12.40 -17.35
C GLY A 132 -5.37 -11.26 -18.03
N PRO A 133 -4.99 -10.91 -19.27
CA PRO A 133 -5.54 -9.75 -19.97
C PRO A 133 -7.02 -9.93 -20.37
N ASP A 134 -7.50 -11.17 -20.55
CA ASP A 134 -8.91 -11.46 -20.83
C ASP A 134 -9.73 -11.65 -19.55
N PHE A 135 -9.20 -11.26 -18.38
CA PHE A 135 -10.00 -11.07 -17.18
C PHE A 135 -11.13 -10.11 -17.52
N ARG A 136 -12.29 -10.68 -17.84
CA ARG A 136 -13.52 -9.96 -18.14
C ARG A 136 -13.89 -9.23 -16.87
N GLU A 137 -14.28 -7.97 -16.99
CA GLU A 137 -14.84 -7.15 -15.91
C GLU A 137 -16.15 -7.79 -15.41
N ASP A 138 -16.03 -8.94 -14.75
CA ASP A 138 -17.15 -9.68 -14.19
C ASP A 138 -17.59 -8.90 -12.95
N GLU A 139 -18.67 -8.15 -13.10
CA GLU A 139 -19.19 -7.31 -12.03
C GLU A 139 -19.49 -8.14 -10.78
N TYR A 140 -19.91 -9.41 -10.94
CA TYR A 140 -20.08 -10.31 -9.82
C TYR A 140 -18.76 -10.58 -9.09
N PHE A 141 -17.67 -10.81 -9.83
CA PHE A 141 -16.35 -10.99 -9.23
C PHE A 141 -15.88 -9.72 -8.51
N VAL A 142 -16.05 -8.55 -9.14
CA VAL A 142 -15.61 -7.27 -8.57
C VAL A 142 -16.34 -6.97 -7.26
N GLU A 143 -17.67 -7.14 -7.24
CA GLU A 143 -18.49 -6.96 -6.04
C GLU A 143 -18.16 -8.00 -4.96
N ALA A 144 -18.03 -9.27 -5.33
CA ALA A 144 -17.68 -10.33 -4.39
C ALA A 144 -16.27 -10.14 -3.81
N MET A 145 -15.32 -9.63 -4.61
CA MET A 145 -13.96 -9.34 -4.17
C MET A 145 -13.90 -8.18 -3.18
N ASP A 146 -14.70 -7.12 -3.35
CA ASP A 146 -14.74 -6.00 -2.40
C ASP A 146 -15.05 -6.52 -0.97
N VAL A 147 -16.07 -7.38 -0.85
CA VAL A 147 -16.46 -8.03 0.42
C VAL A 147 -15.37 -8.98 0.94
N ILE A 148 -14.79 -9.80 0.07
CA ILE A 148 -13.75 -10.77 0.45
C ILE A 148 -12.48 -10.07 0.93
N ILE A 149 -12.09 -8.96 0.29
CA ILE A 149 -10.92 -8.18 0.67
C ILE A 149 -11.13 -7.62 2.08
N GLU A 150 -12.30 -7.03 2.35
CA GLU A 150 -12.62 -6.50 3.68
C GLU A 150 -12.60 -7.59 4.76
N ASP A 151 -13.23 -8.74 4.49
CA ASP A 151 -13.22 -9.90 5.40
C ASP A 151 -11.78 -10.42 5.64
N THR A 152 -10.95 -10.43 4.61
CA THR A 152 -9.56 -10.89 4.69
C THR A 152 -8.69 -9.94 5.50
N ILE A 153 -8.81 -8.63 5.28
CA ILE A 153 -8.09 -7.61 6.07
C ILE A 153 -8.49 -7.71 7.54
N LYS A 154 -9.79 -7.85 7.81
CA LYS A 154 -10.28 -8.11 9.16
C LYS A 154 -9.60 -9.35 9.72
N GLN A 155 -9.44 -10.44 8.96
CA GLN A 155 -8.71 -11.63 9.41
C GLN A 155 -7.19 -11.43 9.58
N MET A 156 -6.55 -10.45 8.98
CA MET A 156 -5.11 -10.19 9.20
C MET A 156 -4.82 -9.57 10.57
N SER A 157 -5.78 -8.82 11.13
CA SER A 157 -5.66 -8.23 12.46
C SER A 157 -5.54 -9.28 13.57
N VAL A 158 -4.93 -8.88 14.70
CA VAL A 158 -4.86 -9.72 15.90
C VAL A 158 -6.26 -9.85 16.49
N LYS A 159 -6.90 -10.99 16.24
CA LYS A 159 -8.28 -11.28 16.66
C LYS A 159 -8.37 -12.28 17.81
N SER A 160 -7.25 -12.87 18.21
CA SER A 160 -7.27 -13.94 19.21
C SER A 160 -6.07 -13.86 20.14
N VAL A 161 -6.37 -13.96 21.43
CA VAL A 161 -5.37 -14.10 22.49
C VAL A 161 -4.54 -15.40 22.29
N ALA A 162 -5.09 -16.38 21.57
CA ALA A 162 -4.39 -17.62 21.20
C ALA A 162 -3.23 -17.42 20.20
N ASP A 163 -3.12 -16.23 19.59
CA ASP A 163 -1.96 -15.85 18.80
C ASP A 163 -0.74 -15.53 19.68
N PHE A 164 -0.97 -15.08 20.92
CA PHE A 164 0.06 -14.76 21.93
C PHE A 164 0.29 -15.89 22.93
N PHE A 165 -0.73 -16.70 23.18
CA PHE A 165 -0.70 -17.80 24.15
C PHE A 165 -1.09 -19.12 23.47
N PRO A 166 -0.12 -19.90 22.96
CA PRO A 166 -0.39 -21.09 22.15
C PRO A 166 -1.27 -22.15 22.84
N PHE A 167 -1.21 -22.26 24.18
CA PHE A 167 -2.00 -23.25 24.92
C PHE A 167 -3.51 -23.01 24.81
N LEU A 168 -3.96 -21.76 24.58
CA LEU A 168 -5.38 -21.42 24.43
C LEU A 168 -6.00 -22.09 23.19
N ARG A 169 -5.22 -22.54 22.22
CA ARG A 169 -5.70 -23.24 21.01
C ARG A 169 -6.35 -24.59 21.32
N HIS A 170 -6.04 -25.17 22.48
CA HIS A 170 -6.61 -26.43 22.91
C HIS A 170 -7.87 -26.25 23.77
N ILE A 171 -8.22 -25.00 24.11
CA ILE A 171 -9.38 -24.69 24.94
C ILE A 171 -10.61 -24.50 24.04
N PRO A 172 -11.72 -25.23 24.29
CA PRO A 172 -12.98 -25.01 23.59
C PRO A 172 -13.43 -23.55 23.69
N GLY A 173 -13.93 -22.98 22.58
CA GLY A 173 -14.36 -21.58 22.49
C GLY A 173 -13.31 -20.62 21.89
N PHE A 174 -12.01 -20.89 22.07
CA PHE A 174 -10.94 -20.10 21.44
C PHE A 174 -10.69 -20.46 19.96
N ASN A 175 -11.39 -21.49 19.45
CA ASN A 175 -11.18 -22.01 18.10
C ASN A 175 -11.96 -21.28 17.00
N ARG A 176 -12.95 -20.47 17.36
CA ARG A 176 -13.84 -19.78 16.40
C ARG A 176 -13.08 -18.95 15.35
N PRO A 177 -12.06 -18.13 15.69
CA PRO A 177 -11.32 -17.36 14.70
C PRO A 177 -10.61 -18.22 13.65
N PHE A 178 -10.17 -19.43 14.00
CA PHE A 178 -9.52 -20.34 13.04
C PHE A 178 -10.52 -20.95 12.07
N LEU A 179 -11.72 -21.32 12.57
CA LEU A 179 -12.80 -21.81 11.71
C LEU A 179 -13.24 -20.75 10.70
N GLU A 180 -13.37 -19.49 11.14
CA GLU A 180 -13.73 -18.38 10.26
C GLU A 180 -12.65 -18.10 9.21
N ALA A 181 -11.37 -18.19 9.57
CA ALA A 181 -10.27 -18.11 8.59
C ALA A 181 -10.34 -19.25 7.56
N TYR A 182 -10.64 -20.48 7.98
CA TYR A 182 -10.80 -21.62 7.08
C TYR A 182 -11.97 -21.44 6.11
N LYS A 183 -13.14 -21.01 6.60
CA LYS A 183 -14.31 -20.73 5.75
C LYS A 183 -14.03 -19.61 4.75
N LEU A 184 -13.36 -18.54 5.19
CA LEU A 184 -12.98 -17.45 4.29
C LEU A 184 -12.03 -17.93 3.19
N LYS A 185 -11.01 -18.72 3.55
CA LYS A 185 -10.09 -19.32 2.57
C LYS A 185 -10.84 -20.11 1.48
N ARG A 186 -11.85 -20.90 1.87
CA ARG A 186 -12.69 -21.64 0.91
C ARG A 186 -13.47 -20.71 -0.02
N ARG A 187 -14.12 -19.67 0.52
CA ARG A 187 -14.83 -18.66 -0.31
C ARG A 187 -13.91 -18.00 -1.33
N ILE A 188 -12.67 -17.68 -0.94
CA ILE A 188 -11.66 -17.14 -1.84
C ILE A 188 -11.32 -18.15 -2.94
N GLU A 189 -11.02 -19.39 -2.57
CA GLU A 189 -10.68 -20.46 -3.51
C GLU A 189 -11.80 -20.70 -4.53
N ASP A 190 -13.06 -20.75 -4.08
CA ASP A 190 -14.23 -20.92 -4.94
C ASP A 190 -14.41 -19.73 -5.91
N LEU A 191 -14.07 -18.50 -5.49
CA LEU A 191 -14.19 -17.32 -6.35
C LEU A 191 -13.06 -17.21 -7.38
N ILE A 192 -11.84 -17.59 -7.02
CA ILE A 192 -10.67 -17.47 -7.93
C ILE A 192 -10.47 -18.71 -8.80
N SER A 193 -11.03 -19.87 -8.46
CA SER A 193 -10.81 -21.12 -9.20
C SER A 193 -11.07 -21.02 -10.71
N PRO A 194 -12.12 -20.34 -11.20
CA PRO A 194 -12.38 -20.24 -12.64
C PRO A 194 -11.22 -19.58 -13.40
N PHE A 195 -10.52 -18.66 -12.76
CA PHE A 195 -9.40 -17.92 -13.35
C PHE A 195 -8.07 -18.68 -13.24
N LEU A 196 -7.92 -19.56 -12.24
CA LEU A 196 -6.68 -20.33 -12.07
C LEU A 196 -6.51 -21.39 -13.17
N ASP A 197 -7.62 -22.04 -13.55
CA ASP A 197 -7.63 -23.09 -14.58
C ASP A 197 -7.33 -22.53 -15.98
N GLN A 198 -7.75 -21.30 -16.25
CA GLN A 198 -7.58 -20.65 -17.55
C GLN A 198 -6.14 -20.19 -17.83
N TYR A 199 -5.39 -19.81 -16.79
CA TYR A 199 -4.12 -19.09 -16.96
C TYR A 199 -2.87 -19.85 -16.44
N HIS A 200 -3.00 -21.12 -16.06
CA HIS A 200 -1.90 -22.00 -15.61
C HIS A 200 -0.83 -21.27 -14.79
N SER A 201 -1.25 -20.60 -13.70
CA SER A 201 -0.33 -19.81 -12.90
C SER A 201 0.72 -20.73 -12.26
N PRO A 202 2.03 -20.43 -12.37
CA PRO A 202 3.08 -21.21 -11.70
C PRO A 202 3.08 -20.99 -10.18
N SER A 203 2.28 -20.05 -9.69
CA SER A 203 2.15 -19.72 -8.26
C SER A 203 0.97 -20.45 -7.64
N SER A 204 1.10 -20.81 -6.36
CA SER A 204 -0.05 -21.33 -5.61
C SER A 204 -1.20 -20.33 -5.59
N SER A 205 -2.45 -20.79 -5.56
CA SER A 205 -3.65 -19.95 -5.47
C SER A 205 -3.56 -18.92 -4.34
N SER A 206 -3.03 -19.34 -3.18
CA SER A 206 -2.80 -18.45 -2.03
C SER A 206 -1.72 -17.40 -2.29
N SER A 207 -0.66 -17.73 -3.03
CA SER A 207 0.38 -16.75 -3.37
C SER A 207 -0.13 -15.72 -4.37
N LEU A 208 -0.92 -16.16 -5.36
CA LEU A 208 -1.54 -15.25 -6.33
C LEU A 208 -2.53 -14.31 -5.63
N PHE A 209 -3.42 -14.87 -4.80
CA PHE A 209 -4.35 -14.08 -4.02
C PHE A 209 -3.65 -13.14 -3.04
N GLU A 210 -2.54 -13.53 -2.41
CA GLU A 210 -1.74 -12.64 -1.57
C GLU A 210 -1.23 -11.43 -2.37
N MET A 211 -0.68 -11.64 -3.56
CA MET A 211 -0.21 -10.54 -4.41
C MET A 211 -1.36 -9.63 -4.83
N PHE A 212 -2.51 -10.22 -5.19
CA PHE A 212 -3.73 -9.50 -5.55
C PHE A 212 -4.21 -8.61 -4.40
N ILE A 213 -4.51 -9.19 -3.23
CA ILE A 213 -5.11 -8.46 -2.11
C ILE A 213 -4.19 -7.36 -1.58
N LEU A 214 -2.88 -7.64 -1.45
CA LEU A 214 -1.93 -6.66 -0.94
C LEU A 214 -1.80 -5.47 -1.91
N ALA A 215 -1.84 -5.72 -3.22
CA ALA A 215 -1.79 -4.66 -4.21
C ALA A 215 -3.09 -3.84 -4.23
N VAL A 216 -4.25 -4.49 -4.14
CA VAL A 216 -5.55 -3.80 -4.13
C VAL A 216 -5.70 -2.93 -2.90
N ASP A 217 -5.63 -3.52 -1.70
CA ASP A 217 -5.93 -2.81 -0.46
C ASP A 217 -4.97 -1.62 -0.22
N SER A 218 -3.66 -1.85 -0.38
CA SER A 218 -2.67 -0.80 -0.14
C SER A 218 -2.80 0.37 -1.11
N THR A 219 -3.06 0.11 -2.39
CA THR A 219 -3.23 1.16 -3.41
C THR A 219 -4.50 1.95 -3.14
N SER A 220 -5.63 1.27 -2.92
CA SER A 220 -6.92 1.91 -2.70
C SER A 220 -6.94 2.76 -1.43
N LEU A 221 -6.40 2.26 -0.33
CA LEU A 221 -6.28 3.02 0.91
C LEU A 221 -5.34 4.22 0.75
N THR A 222 -4.23 4.07 0.01
CA THR A 222 -3.30 5.19 -0.22
C THR A 222 -3.98 6.32 -1.01
N ILE A 223 -4.75 5.99 -2.06
CA ILE A 223 -5.51 6.99 -2.82
C ILE A 223 -6.57 7.64 -1.92
N ALA A 224 -7.31 6.86 -1.14
CA ALA A 224 -8.33 7.38 -0.24
C ALA A 224 -7.75 8.32 0.84
N TRP A 225 -6.62 7.95 1.46
CA TRP A 225 -5.92 8.83 2.40
C TRP A 225 -5.41 10.11 1.74
N ALA A 226 -4.84 10.01 0.54
CA ALA A 226 -4.42 11.19 -0.21
C ALA A 226 -5.59 12.13 -0.48
N LEU A 227 -6.76 11.60 -0.88
CA LEU A 227 -7.97 12.39 -1.02
C LEU A 227 -8.42 13.03 0.29
N VAL A 228 -8.37 12.32 1.42
CA VAL A 228 -8.70 12.90 2.73
C VAL A 228 -7.79 14.10 3.05
N PHE A 229 -6.49 14.00 2.79
CA PHE A 229 -5.56 15.12 2.98
C PHE A 229 -5.88 16.31 2.06
N LEU A 230 -6.25 16.06 0.80
CA LEU A 230 -6.67 17.11 -0.14
C LEU A 230 -8.03 17.73 0.21
N ILE A 231 -8.95 16.96 0.78
CA ILE A 231 -10.23 17.47 1.30
C ILE A 231 -9.98 18.41 2.47
N HIS A 232 -9.01 18.07 3.34
CA HIS A 232 -8.64 18.91 4.47
C HIS A 232 -7.89 20.18 4.05
N ASP A 233 -7.05 20.11 3.01
CA ASP A 233 -6.30 21.25 2.45
C ASP A 233 -6.74 21.58 1.02
N GLN A 234 -7.78 22.42 0.92
CA GLN A 234 -8.33 22.86 -0.36
C GLN A 234 -7.33 23.67 -1.20
N GLN A 235 -6.35 24.35 -0.58
CA GLN A 235 -5.35 25.11 -1.33
C GLN A 235 -4.43 24.17 -2.10
N ILE A 236 -4.01 23.08 -1.47
CA ILE A 236 -3.21 22.04 -2.12
C ILE A 236 -4.02 21.33 -3.21
N GLN A 237 -5.31 21.03 -2.95
CA GLN A 237 -6.19 20.43 -3.95
C GLN A 237 -6.30 21.31 -5.21
N ASP A 238 -6.59 22.60 -5.04
CA ASP A 238 -6.71 23.57 -6.14
C ASP A 238 -5.39 23.74 -6.90
N LYS A 239 -4.25 23.72 -6.19
CA LYS A 239 -2.93 23.77 -6.80
C LYS A 239 -2.68 22.53 -7.66
N LEU A 240 -2.93 21.34 -7.13
CA LEU A 240 -2.76 20.08 -7.85
C LEU A 240 -3.67 20.02 -9.08
N TYR A 241 -4.93 20.45 -8.97
CA TYR A 241 -5.85 20.55 -10.11
C TYR A 241 -5.27 21.44 -11.22
N LYS A 242 -4.78 22.64 -10.87
CA LYS A 242 -4.17 23.58 -11.83
C LYS A 242 -2.93 22.99 -12.50
N GLU A 243 -2.08 22.28 -11.75
CA GLU A 243 -0.90 21.61 -12.29
C GLU A 243 -1.29 20.51 -13.30
N LEU A 244 -2.30 19.69 -12.98
CA LEU A 244 -2.79 18.62 -13.87
C LEU A 244 -3.37 19.17 -15.18
N ILE A 245 -4.20 20.22 -15.11
CA ILE A 245 -4.75 20.88 -16.31
C ILE A 245 -3.64 21.58 -17.11
N GLY A 246 -2.66 22.18 -16.42
CA GLY A 246 -1.50 22.80 -17.05
C GLY A 246 -0.66 21.82 -17.87
N LEU A 247 -0.40 20.62 -17.34
CA LEU A 247 0.34 19.56 -18.04
C LEU A 247 -0.37 19.09 -19.31
N GLU A 248 -1.70 19.04 -19.32
CA GLU A 248 -2.49 18.66 -20.51
C GLU A 248 -2.41 19.70 -21.63
N TYR A 249 -2.30 20.99 -21.29
CA TYR A 249 -2.10 22.06 -22.26
C TYR A 249 -0.75 21.93 -23.00
N TYR A 250 0.29 21.46 -22.31
CA TYR A 250 1.59 21.12 -22.92
C TYR A 250 1.61 19.74 -23.58
N GLY A 251 0.75 18.80 -23.14
CA GLY A 251 0.70 17.41 -23.58
C GLY A 251 -0.09 17.11 -24.85
N LYS A 252 -0.62 18.10 -25.59
CA LYS A 252 -1.28 17.86 -26.90
C LYS A 252 -0.34 17.35 -28.01
N GLU A 253 0.96 17.18 -27.75
CA GLU A 253 1.89 16.43 -28.62
C GLU A 253 2.35 15.07 -28.05
N GLY A 254 1.83 14.62 -26.90
CA GLY A 254 2.19 13.31 -26.36
C GLY A 254 1.33 12.90 -25.18
N ALA A 255 0.58 11.81 -25.35
CA ALA A 255 -0.16 11.14 -24.28
C ALA A 255 0.69 11.03 -23.01
N LEU A 256 0.09 11.35 -21.85
CA LEU A 256 0.66 11.36 -20.49
C LEU A 256 1.69 10.24 -20.26
N GLY A 257 2.93 10.49 -20.68
CA GLY A 257 4.11 9.76 -20.26
C GLY A 257 4.52 10.38 -18.94
N LEU A 258 4.00 9.83 -17.84
CA LEU A 258 4.51 10.13 -16.51
C LEU A 258 6.00 9.75 -16.50
N GLU A 259 6.89 10.73 -16.71
CA GLU A 259 8.31 10.54 -16.53
C GLU A 259 8.53 10.06 -15.10
N GLN A 260 9.06 8.84 -15.00
CA GLN A 260 9.38 8.19 -13.73
C GLN A 260 10.39 9.04 -12.97
N SER A 261 9.90 9.86 -12.05
CA SER A 261 10.73 10.47 -11.01
C SER A 261 11.39 9.34 -10.22
N ARG A 262 12.69 9.13 -10.47
CA ARG A 262 13.52 8.09 -9.87
C ARG A 262 13.76 8.37 -8.38
N CYS A 263 12.78 8.08 -7.53
CA CYS A 263 13.02 7.91 -6.11
C CYS A 263 13.56 6.50 -5.86
N ARG A 264 14.88 6.41 -5.73
CA ARG A 264 15.59 5.20 -5.29
C ARG A 264 15.75 5.26 -3.76
N HIS A 265 15.57 4.10 -3.13
CA HIS A 265 15.95 3.76 -1.75
C HIS A 265 14.84 3.82 -0.67
N ASN A 266 15.03 3.04 0.40
CA ASN A 266 14.14 1.96 0.80
C ASN A 266 14.32 1.60 2.35
N CYS A 267 13.26 1.32 3.19
CA CYS A 267 13.07 0.41 4.41
C CYS A 267 12.38 0.64 5.80
N TYR A 268 11.31 -0.12 6.08
CA TYR A 268 10.56 -0.49 7.33
C TYR A 268 11.27 -0.56 8.71
N GLY A 269 11.44 0.59 9.38
CA GLY A 269 11.31 0.66 10.85
C GLY A 269 9.84 0.64 11.25
N GLU A 270 9.46 1.02 12.47
CA GLU A 270 8.15 1.68 12.62
C GLU A 270 8.23 2.97 11.79
N PRO A 271 7.76 3.01 10.52
CA PRO A 271 8.08 4.15 9.65
C PRO A 271 7.45 5.40 10.25
N LEU A 272 6.26 5.25 10.84
CA LEU A 272 5.49 6.35 11.41
C LEU A 272 6.28 7.14 12.46
N CYS A 273 7.02 6.50 13.37
CA CYS A 273 7.76 7.26 14.39
C CYS A 273 8.92 8.07 13.79
N MET A 274 9.55 7.57 12.72
CA MET A 274 10.62 8.29 12.01
C MET A 274 10.05 9.37 11.09
N LEU A 275 8.90 9.12 10.46
CA LEU A 275 8.18 10.08 9.62
C LEU A 275 7.62 11.25 10.44
N HIS A 276 7.38 11.03 11.74
CA HIS A 276 6.94 12.05 12.69
C HIS A 276 8.06 12.51 13.65
N ASP A 277 9.33 12.21 13.37
CA ASP A 277 10.45 12.70 14.19
C ASP A 277 10.68 14.19 13.90
N PRO A 278 10.39 15.11 14.86
CA PRO A 278 10.58 16.54 14.65
C PRO A 278 12.06 16.94 14.51
N ALA A 279 13.00 16.04 14.83
CA ALA A 279 14.42 16.26 14.56
C ALA A 279 14.78 16.06 13.08
N VAL A 280 13.96 15.33 12.32
CA VAL A 280 14.18 15.04 10.90
C VAL A 280 13.18 15.80 10.02
N TRP A 281 11.92 15.84 10.44
CA TRP A 281 10.81 16.41 9.67
C TRP A 281 10.33 17.71 10.31
N LYS A 282 10.49 18.82 9.59
CA LYS A 282 9.90 20.10 10.00
C LYS A 282 8.38 19.98 9.95
N GLU A 283 7.71 20.34 11.04
CA GLU A 283 6.25 20.31 11.14
C GLU A 283 5.70 18.95 10.69
N ALA A 284 6.26 17.87 11.23
CA ALA A 284 6.02 16.50 10.78
C ALA A 284 4.55 16.04 10.81
N ASP A 285 3.75 16.67 11.67
CA ASP A 285 2.31 16.41 11.80
C ASP A 285 1.45 17.20 10.78
N HIS A 286 2.07 18.10 10.02
CA HIS A 286 1.40 18.91 9.00
C HIS A 286 1.57 18.28 7.62
N PHE A 287 0.47 18.14 6.88
CA PHE A 287 0.49 17.68 5.50
C PHE A 287 1.03 18.78 4.58
N ASP A 288 2.28 18.64 4.16
CA ASP A 288 2.98 19.60 3.32
C ASP A 288 3.73 18.85 2.20
N PRO A 289 3.16 18.75 1.00
CA PRO A 289 3.79 18.14 -0.17
C PRO A 289 5.02 18.92 -0.68
N GLU A 290 5.11 20.22 -0.42
CA GLU A 290 6.20 21.07 -0.96
C GLU A 290 7.57 20.69 -0.39
N ARG A 291 7.62 20.05 0.79
CA ARG A 291 8.87 19.51 1.37
C ARG A 291 9.59 18.51 0.48
N PHE A 292 8.89 17.88 -0.46
CA PHE A 292 9.46 16.92 -1.41
C PHE A 292 9.85 17.57 -2.75
N LEU A 293 9.56 18.87 -2.94
CA LEU A 293 9.88 19.58 -4.17
C LEU A 293 11.27 20.21 -4.12
N GLN A 294 11.85 20.38 -5.31
CA GLN A 294 13.06 21.16 -5.52
C GLN A 294 12.69 22.52 -6.13
N ASP A 295 13.46 23.56 -5.80
CA ASP A 295 13.33 24.89 -6.35
C ASP A 295 13.90 24.96 -7.77
N ALA A 296 13.75 26.12 -8.43
CA ALA A 296 14.20 26.33 -9.81
C ALA A 296 15.74 26.19 -9.99
N ALA A 297 16.52 26.17 -8.90
CA ALA A 297 17.96 25.93 -8.91
C ALA A 297 18.33 24.48 -8.53
N GLY A 298 17.34 23.58 -8.40
CA GLY A 298 17.52 22.19 -7.98
C GLY A 298 17.77 22.02 -6.48
N ARG A 299 17.55 23.06 -5.66
CA ARG A 299 17.71 23.02 -4.20
C ARG A 299 16.41 22.60 -3.54
N PRO A 300 16.41 21.97 -2.36
CA PRO A 300 15.18 21.49 -1.73
C PRO A 300 14.31 22.67 -1.27
N GLN A 301 13.00 22.65 -1.51
CA GLN A 301 12.09 23.74 -1.11
C GLN A 301 11.67 23.71 0.36
N GLY A 302 11.98 22.64 1.10
CA GLY A 302 11.72 22.59 2.54
C GLY A 302 12.46 23.73 3.27
N LYS A 303 11.76 24.80 3.64
CA LYS A 303 12.32 25.90 4.46
C LYS A 303 12.75 25.36 5.81
N LEU A 304 14.01 24.93 5.92
CA LEU A 304 14.63 24.58 7.19
C LEU A 304 14.95 25.85 7.99
N ARG A 305 15.07 25.68 9.32
CA ARG A 305 15.47 26.73 10.28
C ARG A 305 16.64 27.54 9.74
N ASP A 306 16.78 28.78 10.22
CA ASP A 306 17.86 29.75 9.97
C ASP A 306 19.29 29.22 10.25
N ARG A 307 19.68 28.11 9.63
CA ARG A 307 20.98 27.47 9.70
C ARG A 307 21.48 27.26 8.28
N GLU A 308 22.77 27.52 8.13
CA GLU A 308 23.52 27.75 6.90
C GLU A 308 23.33 26.65 5.82
N GLU A 309 23.60 26.98 4.56
CA GLU A 309 23.33 26.14 3.37
C GLU A 309 23.90 24.70 3.44
N GLU A 310 24.98 24.46 4.21
CA GLU A 310 25.54 23.12 4.44
C GLU A 310 24.57 22.19 5.21
N ASP A 311 23.79 22.73 6.16
CA ASP A 311 22.85 21.96 6.98
C ASP A 311 21.60 21.53 6.20
N ALA A 312 21.21 22.26 5.15
CA ALA A 312 20.04 21.95 4.32
C ALA A 312 20.24 20.68 3.48
N ALA A 313 21.42 20.51 2.88
CA ALA A 313 21.79 19.29 2.15
C ALA A 313 21.88 18.07 3.08
N ILE A 314 22.41 18.25 4.29
CA ILE A 314 22.46 17.24 5.34
C ILE A 314 21.04 16.86 5.78
N CYS A 315 20.12 17.82 5.91
CA CYS A 315 18.74 17.56 6.31
C CYS A 315 17.94 16.82 5.23
N MET A 316 18.08 17.17 3.95
CA MET A 316 17.44 16.41 2.87
C MET A 316 17.97 14.98 2.84
N THR A 317 19.28 14.80 2.98
CA THR A 317 19.89 13.48 3.09
C THR A 317 19.33 12.71 4.30
N ALA A 318 19.09 13.38 5.44
CA ALA A 318 18.47 12.78 6.62
C ALA A 318 16.99 12.42 6.41
N MET A 319 16.24 13.24 5.68
CA MET A 319 14.85 13.01 5.30
C MET A 319 14.71 11.81 4.37
N GLU A 320 15.49 11.77 3.28
CA GLU A 320 15.56 10.62 2.36
C GLU A 320 15.95 9.34 3.09
N ARG A 321 16.91 9.44 4.02
CA ARG A 321 17.33 8.33 4.88
C ARG A 321 16.23 7.87 5.83
N SER A 322 15.29 8.72 6.22
CA SER A 322 14.23 8.36 7.18
C SER A 322 12.90 8.04 6.51
N PHE A 323 12.82 8.11 5.17
CA PHE A 323 11.60 7.93 4.40
C PHE A 323 11.53 6.55 3.75
N PHE A 324 10.66 5.68 4.28
CA PHE A 324 10.65 4.27 3.92
C PHE A 324 9.26 3.63 3.71
N PRO A 325 8.40 4.21 2.86
CA PRO A 325 7.03 3.72 2.68
C PRO A 325 6.93 2.28 2.14
N PHE A 326 7.99 1.78 1.48
CA PHE A 326 7.97 0.48 0.77
C PHE A 326 8.88 -0.62 1.34
N GLY A 327 9.63 -0.45 2.43
CA GLY A 327 10.59 -1.51 2.82
C GLY A 327 11.95 -1.44 2.09
N ALA A 328 12.82 -2.46 2.24
CA ALA A 328 14.32 -2.53 2.33
C ALA A 328 14.95 -3.88 2.39
N GLY A 329 16.26 -3.86 2.11
CA GLY A 329 17.10 -4.99 1.89
C GLY A 329 16.33 -6.02 1.11
N ARG A 330 16.35 -7.22 1.65
CA ARG A 330 15.78 -8.39 1.00
C ARG A 330 14.24 -8.34 0.98
N ARG A 331 13.59 -7.70 1.96
CA ARG A 331 12.13 -7.73 2.12
C ARG A 331 11.41 -6.47 1.63
N ILE A 332 12.06 -5.65 0.81
CA ILE A 332 11.41 -4.52 0.14
C ILE A 332 10.14 -4.95 -0.61
N CYS A 333 9.13 -4.07 -0.67
CA CYS A 333 7.92 -4.27 -1.44
C CYS A 333 8.28 -4.68 -2.87
N ALA A 334 7.74 -5.81 -3.32
CA ALA A 334 7.94 -6.29 -4.67
C ALA A 334 7.09 -5.51 -5.69
N GLY A 335 5.96 -4.95 -5.25
CA GLY A 335 5.01 -4.19 -6.08
C GLY A 335 5.21 -2.68 -6.06
N MET A 336 6.34 -2.17 -5.57
CA MET A 336 6.59 -0.71 -5.48
C MET A 336 6.44 -0.02 -6.84
N GLU A 337 7.00 -0.61 -7.90
CA GLU A 337 6.98 -0.03 -9.25
C GLU A 337 5.61 -0.13 -9.93
N LEU A 338 4.72 -0.96 -9.40
CA LEU A 338 3.32 -1.02 -9.80
C LEU A 338 2.46 -0.01 -9.01
N ALA A 339 2.69 0.10 -7.71
CA ALA A 339 1.89 0.92 -6.81
C ALA A 339 2.02 2.42 -7.11
N LYS A 340 3.24 2.92 -7.32
CA LYS A 340 3.50 4.34 -7.60
C LYS A 340 2.64 4.91 -8.75
N PRO A 341 2.68 4.34 -9.98
CA PRO A 341 1.88 4.85 -11.08
C PRO A 341 0.37 4.66 -10.86
N HIS A 342 -0.06 3.57 -10.21
CA HIS A 342 -1.49 3.37 -9.93
C HIS A 342 -2.06 4.39 -8.94
N VAL A 343 -1.31 4.74 -7.88
CA VAL A 343 -1.72 5.79 -6.94
C VAL A 343 -1.81 7.13 -7.67
N ALA A 344 -0.79 7.48 -8.48
CA ALA A 344 -0.78 8.73 -9.24
C ALA A 344 -1.94 8.80 -10.25
N LEU A 345 -2.18 7.72 -11.00
CA LEU A 345 -3.26 7.61 -11.97
C LEU A 345 -4.63 7.76 -11.29
N GLY A 346 -4.88 7.03 -10.20
CA GLY A 346 -6.14 7.09 -9.47
C GLY A 346 -6.39 8.47 -8.88
N LEU A 347 -5.43 8.99 -8.10
CA LEU A 347 -5.57 10.28 -7.44
C LEU A 347 -5.69 11.44 -8.43
N GLY A 348 -4.83 11.49 -9.45
CA GLY A 348 -4.82 12.57 -10.43
C GLY A 348 -6.13 12.67 -11.21
N ASN A 349 -6.70 11.54 -11.61
CA ASN A 349 -7.99 11.54 -12.31
C ASN A 349 -9.16 11.91 -11.40
N LEU A 350 -9.14 11.52 -10.12
CA LEU A 350 -10.18 11.90 -9.16
C LEU A 350 -10.16 13.40 -8.86
N VAL A 351 -8.98 14.02 -8.74
CA VAL A 351 -8.81 15.47 -8.56
C VAL A 351 -9.20 16.22 -9.84
N LYS A 352 -8.92 15.68 -11.02
CA LYS A 352 -9.31 16.29 -12.30
C LYS A 352 -10.83 16.27 -12.51
N ALA A 353 -11.49 15.19 -12.10
CA ALA A 353 -12.90 14.96 -12.37
C ALA A 353 -13.85 15.67 -11.38
N PHE A 354 -13.44 15.85 -10.12
CA PHE A 354 -14.31 16.36 -9.07
C PHE A 354 -13.60 17.36 -8.15
N GLN A 355 -14.35 18.33 -7.63
CA GLN A 355 -13.95 19.09 -6.45
C GLN A 355 -14.41 18.34 -5.20
N TRP A 356 -13.48 18.00 -4.32
CA TRP A 356 -13.76 17.23 -3.11
C TRP A 356 -13.85 18.14 -1.90
N SER A 357 -14.93 18.01 -1.13
CA SER A 357 -15.12 18.70 0.15
C SER A 357 -15.72 17.74 1.18
N SER A 358 -15.68 18.12 2.47
CA SER A 358 -16.27 17.29 3.52
C SER A 358 -17.80 17.37 3.46
N ALA A 359 -18.47 16.22 3.41
CA ALA A 359 -19.93 16.12 3.39
C ALA A 359 -20.62 16.66 4.66
N CYS A 360 -19.87 16.87 5.75
CA CYS A 360 -20.39 17.46 6.99
C CYS A 360 -19.47 18.61 7.40
N GLU A 361 -20.01 19.82 7.50
CA GLU A 361 -19.28 20.94 8.09
C GLU A 361 -18.78 20.56 9.50
N GLY A 362 -17.48 20.36 9.63
CA GLY A 362 -16.80 20.21 10.92
C GLY A 362 -16.86 18.85 11.61
N LYS A 363 -17.32 17.76 10.98
CA LYS A 363 -17.21 16.40 11.56
C LYS A 363 -16.92 15.33 10.51
N LEU A 364 -15.67 14.88 10.47
CA LEU A 364 -15.31 13.56 9.95
C LEU A 364 -15.49 12.57 11.10
N THR A 365 -16.38 11.59 10.96
CA THR A 365 -16.45 10.47 11.91
C THR A 365 -15.23 9.58 11.68
N SER A 366 -14.34 9.56 12.67
CA SER A 366 -13.12 8.74 12.74
C SER A 366 -13.39 7.24 12.73
#